data_AF-A0A9D8P1Z9-F1
#
_entry.id   AF-A0A9D8P1Z9-F1
#
_cell.length_a   1.000
_cell.length_b   1.000
_cell.length_c   1.000
_cell.angle_alpha   90.00
_cell.angle_beta   90.00
_cell.angle_gamma   90.00
#
_symmetry.space_group_name_H-M   'P 1'
#
loop_
_entity.id
_entity.type
_entity.pdbx_description
1 polymer ?
#
loop_
_entity_poly.entity_id
_entity_poly.type
_entity_poly.pdbx_seq_one_letter_code
_entity_poly.pdbx_strand_id
1 'polypeptide(L)'
;MQDKRQAYEFLESVKLRLEDALPRPAEMRRRVRRTCAQARKNPALRHMRGAEHAFVNGEAVPVLFRLLAEHPGMSEESARLSFLSESFRSLPDFCSGTPTRALRHPFSKALGADPGSIYRKWSGRADGRELTKSCPDFAWRHPFPHRIVFEAKYFERGGLSTAERSLVVNAYQACFYRGLPAHASVSERPVWDYDYACVFAYDAGDRGYLVQAWETLPPEVKNGFWNGANLYMMILRGHA
;
A
#
# COMPACT_ATOMS: atom_id res chain seq x y z
N MET A 1 10.59 -13.78 17.16
CA MET A 1 9.59 -14.70 16.56
C MET A 1 8.17 -14.39 16.99
N GLN A 2 7.90 -14.06 18.27
CA GLN A 2 6.56 -13.73 18.77
C GLN A 2 5.92 -12.52 18.06
N ASP A 3 6.69 -11.45 17.84
CA ASP A 3 6.21 -10.24 17.14
C ASP A 3 5.76 -10.53 15.69
N LYS A 4 6.52 -11.32 14.92
CA LYS A 4 6.14 -11.71 13.56
C LYS A 4 4.83 -12.51 13.53
N ARG A 5 4.63 -13.45 14.44
CA ARG A 5 3.37 -14.20 14.49
C ARG A 5 2.18 -13.28 14.80
N GLN A 6 2.35 -12.37 15.76
CA GLN A 6 1.33 -11.39 16.13
C GLN A 6 1.01 -10.43 14.96
N ALA A 7 2.03 -9.94 14.25
CA ALA A 7 1.83 -9.12 13.05
C ALA A 7 1.05 -9.85 11.96
N TYR A 8 1.32 -11.15 11.75
CA TYR A 8 0.57 -11.97 10.81
C TYR A 8 -0.89 -12.14 11.22
N GLU A 9 -1.13 -12.55 12.47
CA GLU A 9 -2.47 -12.74 13.03
C GLU A 9 -3.30 -11.44 12.96
N PHE A 10 -2.65 -10.31 13.24
CA PHE A 10 -3.26 -9.00 13.09
C PHE A 10 -3.62 -8.69 11.63
N LEU A 11 -2.72 -8.92 10.68
CA LEU A 11 -3.00 -8.67 9.25
C LEU A 11 -4.10 -9.59 8.70
N GLU A 12 -4.17 -10.84 9.15
CA GLU A 12 -5.29 -11.74 8.85
C GLU A 12 -6.61 -11.20 9.41
N SER A 13 -6.62 -10.73 10.66
CA SER A 13 -7.81 -10.11 11.27
C SER A 13 -8.25 -8.85 10.51
N VAL A 14 -7.29 -8.01 10.11
CA VAL A 14 -7.53 -6.82 9.27
C VAL A 14 -8.14 -7.22 7.94
N LYS A 15 -7.59 -8.24 7.27
CA LYS A 15 -8.11 -8.74 5.99
C LYS A 15 -9.57 -9.15 6.13
N LEU A 16 -9.90 -9.98 7.12
CA LEU A 16 -11.27 -10.44 7.35
C LEU A 16 -12.25 -9.28 7.58
N ARG A 17 -11.88 -8.35 8.46
CA ARG A 17 -12.74 -7.18 8.77
C ARG A 17 -12.89 -6.24 7.58
N LEU A 18 -11.89 -6.14 6.70
CA LEU A 18 -12.00 -5.39 5.46
C LEU A 18 -12.88 -6.10 4.44
N GLU A 19 -12.83 -7.42 4.33
CA GLU A 19 -13.78 -8.16 3.49
C GLU A 19 -15.22 -7.90 3.95
N ASP A 20 -15.46 -7.89 5.26
CA ASP A 20 -16.81 -7.64 5.79
C ASP A 20 -17.25 -6.18 5.69
N ALA A 21 -16.33 -5.22 5.73
CA ALA A 21 -16.65 -3.80 5.71
C ALA A 21 -16.69 -3.18 4.30
N LEU A 22 -15.89 -3.72 3.36
CA LEU A 22 -15.80 -3.16 2.02
C LEU A 22 -16.90 -3.74 1.12
N PRO A 23 -17.50 -2.91 0.25
CA PRO A 23 -18.53 -3.36 -0.67
C PRO A 23 -18.05 -4.45 -1.62
N ARG A 24 -18.98 -5.23 -2.17
CA ARG A 24 -18.73 -6.16 -3.29
C ARG A 24 -18.19 -5.45 -4.55
N PRO A 25 -17.53 -6.17 -5.49
CA PRO A 25 -16.81 -5.55 -6.61
C PRO A 25 -17.64 -4.61 -7.48
N ALA A 26 -18.87 -5.00 -7.81
CA ALA A 26 -19.76 -4.18 -8.65
C ALA A 26 -20.13 -2.85 -7.98
N GLU A 27 -20.38 -2.89 -6.68
CA GLU A 27 -20.65 -1.69 -5.89
C GLU A 27 -19.39 -0.84 -5.71
N MET A 28 -18.26 -1.45 -5.38
CA MET A 28 -16.99 -0.75 -5.23
C MET A 28 -16.63 0.02 -6.50
N ARG A 29 -16.77 -0.60 -7.69
CA ARG A 29 -16.57 0.11 -8.97
C ARG A 29 -17.50 1.30 -9.12
N ARG A 30 -18.78 1.17 -8.75
CA ARG A 30 -19.75 2.28 -8.81
C ARG A 30 -19.33 3.43 -7.90
N ARG A 31 -18.91 3.13 -6.66
CA ARG A 31 -18.43 4.13 -5.69
C ARG A 31 -17.16 4.81 -6.17
N VAL A 32 -16.12 4.05 -6.51
CA VAL A 32 -14.85 4.56 -7.01
C VAL A 32 -15.02 5.45 -8.25
N ARG A 33 -15.83 5.03 -9.23
CA ARG A 33 -16.11 5.84 -10.43
C ARG A 33 -16.84 7.13 -10.09
N ARG A 34 -17.81 7.10 -9.17
CA ARG A 34 -18.52 8.28 -8.67
C ARG A 34 -17.56 9.26 -7.98
N THR A 35 -16.72 8.76 -7.08
CA THR A 35 -15.70 9.55 -6.37
C THR A 35 -14.72 10.19 -7.36
N CYS A 36 -14.21 9.42 -8.33
CA CYS A 36 -13.35 9.96 -9.39
C CYS A 36 -14.03 11.08 -10.19
N ALA A 37 -15.31 10.90 -10.54
CA ALA A 37 -16.06 11.89 -11.29
C ALA A 37 -16.29 13.19 -10.49
N GLN A 38 -16.59 13.07 -9.19
CA GLN A 38 -16.69 14.22 -8.29
C GLN A 38 -15.34 14.91 -8.10
N ALA A 39 -14.26 14.14 -7.92
CA ALA A 39 -12.90 14.64 -7.73
C ALA A 39 -12.33 15.40 -8.94
N ARG A 40 -12.82 15.12 -10.14
CA ARG A 40 -12.47 15.90 -11.34
C ARG A 40 -13.08 17.29 -11.33
N LYS A 41 -14.24 17.45 -10.69
CA LYS A 41 -14.99 18.71 -10.62
C LYS A 41 -14.64 19.55 -9.38
N ASN A 42 -14.06 18.93 -8.34
CA ASN A 42 -13.71 19.61 -7.09
C ASN A 42 -12.18 19.58 -6.84
N PRO A 43 -11.48 20.74 -6.89
CA PRO A 43 -10.06 20.81 -6.58
C PRO A 43 -9.66 20.28 -5.20
N ALA A 44 -10.52 20.38 -4.19
CA ALA A 44 -10.25 19.87 -2.83
C ALA A 44 -10.10 18.34 -2.80
N LEU A 45 -10.71 17.64 -3.77
CA LEU A 45 -10.67 16.18 -3.88
C LEU A 45 -9.64 15.70 -4.91
N ARG A 46 -8.66 16.54 -5.29
CA ARG A 46 -7.64 16.18 -6.29
C ARG A 46 -6.93 14.86 -6.00
N HIS A 47 -6.72 14.55 -4.72
CA HIS A 47 -6.09 13.32 -4.25
C HIS A 47 -6.93 12.05 -4.52
N MET A 48 -8.17 12.15 -5.00
CA MET A 48 -9.05 11.01 -5.34
C MET A 48 -9.40 10.93 -6.83
N ARG A 49 -8.65 11.59 -7.72
CA ARG A 49 -8.96 11.58 -9.16
C ARG A 49 -8.65 10.26 -9.87
N GLY A 50 -7.71 9.49 -9.34
CA GLY A 50 -7.36 8.17 -9.81
C GLY A 50 -8.15 7.10 -9.07
N ALA A 51 -8.54 6.02 -9.77
CA ALA A 51 -9.36 4.95 -9.19
C ALA A 51 -8.71 4.32 -7.95
N GLU A 52 -7.40 4.09 -7.99
CA GLU A 52 -6.62 3.56 -6.87
C GLU A 52 -6.66 4.48 -5.66
N HIS A 53 -6.46 5.78 -5.86
CA HIS A 53 -6.51 6.73 -4.76
C HIS A 53 -7.93 6.96 -4.24
N ALA A 54 -8.94 6.93 -5.11
CA ALA A 54 -10.34 7.00 -4.71
C ALA A 54 -10.73 5.79 -3.84
N PHE A 55 -10.26 4.59 -4.20
CA PHE A 55 -10.43 3.41 -3.37
C PHE A 55 -9.69 3.55 -2.03
N VAL A 56 -8.38 3.81 -2.07
CA VAL A 56 -7.55 3.86 -0.85
C VAL A 56 -8.02 4.97 0.09
N ASN A 57 -8.08 6.21 -0.38
CA ASN A 57 -8.38 7.36 0.47
C ASN A 57 -9.86 7.48 0.82
N GLY A 58 -10.76 7.05 -0.09
CA GLY A 58 -12.20 7.21 0.09
C GLY A 58 -12.88 6.05 0.81
N GLU A 59 -12.42 4.81 0.60
CA GLU A 59 -13.11 3.62 1.12
C GLU A 59 -12.23 2.85 2.12
N ALA A 60 -10.94 2.64 1.84
CA ALA A 60 -10.10 1.79 2.66
C ALA A 60 -9.55 2.47 3.93
N VAL A 61 -8.97 3.67 3.81
CA VAL A 61 -8.32 4.38 4.92
C VAL A 61 -9.27 4.58 6.12
N PRO A 62 -10.53 5.01 5.95
CA PRO A 62 -11.44 5.14 7.09
C PRO A 62 -11.68 3.82 7.84
N VAL A 63 -11.75 2.69 7.12
CA VAL A 63 -11.90 1.38 7.76
C VAL A 63 -10.60 0.98 8.46
N LEU A 64 -9.46 1.08 7.78
CA LEU A 64 -8.14 0.79 8.34
C LEU A 64 -7.85 1.59 9.61
N PHE A 65 -8.22 2.87 9.63
CA PHE A 65 -8.07 3.73 10.81
C PHE A 65 -8.89 3.22 12.00
N ARG A 66 -10.18 2.87 11.79
CA ARG A 66 -11.01 2.30 12.86
C ARG A 66 -10.42 1.00 13.41
N LEU A 67 -9.90 0.15 12.53
CA LEU A 67 -9.22 -1.08 12.94
C LEU A 67 -7.98 -0.82 13.80
N LEU A 68 -7.19 0.20 13.47
CA LEU A 68 -6.07 0.62 14.30
C LEU A 68 -6.52 1.19 15.65
N ALA A 69 -7.57 2.01 15.67
CA ALA A 69 -8.11 2.62 16.89
C ALA A 69 -8.74 1.58 17.84
N GLU A 70 -9.25 0.47 17.31
CA GLU A 70 -9.79 -0.64 18.09
C GLU A 70 -8.70 -1.60 18.62
N HIS A 71 -7.45 -1.46 18.17
CA HIS A 71 -6.37 -2.33 18.64
C HIS A 71 -6.09 -2.08 20.14
N PRO A 72 -5.92 -3.13 20.98
CA PRO A 72 -5.64 -2.96 22.40
C PRO A 72 -4.44 -2.04 22.65
N GLY A 73 -4.61 -1.06 23.54
CA GLY A 73 -3.59 -0.07 23.89
C GLY A 73 -3.48 1.11 22.92
N MET A 74 -4.33 1.18 21.88
CA MET A 74 -4.41 2.32 20.97
C MET A 74 -5.55 3.25 21.37
N SER A 75 -5.27 4.56 21.42
CA SER A 75 -6.30 5.61 21.35
C SER A 75 -6.52 6.03 19.89
N GLU A 76 -7.58 6.77 19.61
CA GLU A 76 -7.79 7.36 18.28
C GLU A 76 -6.61 8.24 17.85
N GLU A 77 -6.08 9.06 18.77
CA GLU A 77 -4.91 9.90 18.49
C GLU A 77 -3.67 9.05 18.22
N SER A 78 -3.42 8.00 19.00
CA SER A 78 -2.32 7.07 18.72
C SER A 78 -2.49 6.37 17.37
N ALA A 79 -3.71 5.99 17.00
CA ALA A 79 -4.00 5.39 15.69
C ALA A 79 -3.72 6.39 14.56
N ARG A 80 -4.13 7.64 14.71
CA ARG A 80 -3.89 8.73 13.75
C ARG A 80 -2.40 9.01 13.60
N LEU A 81 -1.66 9.06 14.71
CA LEU A 81 -0.21 9.24 14.73
C LEU A 81 0.52 8.08 14.05
N SER A 82 0.02 6.86 14.23
CA SER A 82 0.59 5.65 13.65
C SER A 82 0.36 5.53 12.15
N PHE A 83 -0.71 6.13 11.63
CA PHE A 83 -1.11 5.98 10.24
C PHE A 83 -0.55 7.13 9.38
N LEU A 84 0.34 6.77 8.45
CA LEU A 84 0.90 7.67 7.46
C LEU A 84 0.28 7.41 6.09
N SER A 85 0.01 8.45 5.31
CA SER A 85 -0.53 8.34 3.94
C SER A 85 0.12 9.36 3.02
N GLU A 86 0.32 9.03 1.74
CA GLU A 86 0.70 10.04 0.73
C GLU A 86 -0.31 11.21 0.68
N SER A 87 -1.58 10.92 0.98
CA SER A 87 -2.68 11.90 0.94
C SER A 87 -3.02 12.51 2.31
N PHE A 88 -2.15 12.41 3.32
CA PHE A 88 -2.44 12.80 4.71
C PHE A 88 -3.00 14.22 4.87
N ARG A 89 -2.56 15.19 4.05
CA ARG A 89 -3.06 16.57 4.09
C ARG A 89 -4.55 16.69 3.78
N SER A 90 -5.11 15.71 3.08
CA SER A 90 -6.55 15.65 2.75
C SER A 90 -7.31 14.67 3.65
N LEU A 91 -6.61 14.00 4.57
CA LEU A 91 -7.13 12.99 5.49
C LEU A 91 -6.65 13.26 6.93
N PRO A 92 -6.76 14.51 7.44
CA PRO A 92 -6.17 14.89 8.72
C PRO A 92 -6.75 14.11 9.91
N ASP A 93 -8.00 13.66 9.80
CA ASP A 93 -8.69 12.88 10.83
C ASP A 93 -8.13 11.46 10.96
N PHE A 94 -7.50 10.94 9.90
CA PHE A 94 -7.04 9.55 9.83
C PHE A 94 -5.52 9.42 9.87
N CYS A 95 -4.78 10.43 9.40
CA CYS A 95 -3.34 10.32 9.19
C CYS A 95 -2.58 11.53 9.73
N SER A 96 -1.38 11.28 10.24
CA SER A 96 -0.52 12.32 10.83
C SER A 96 0.56 12.86 9.88
N GLY A 97 0.92 12.10 8.84
CA GLY A 97 2.04 12.44 7.97
C GLY A 97 2.15 11.56 6.74
N THR A 98 3.23 11.74 5.99
CA THR A 98 3.52 10.97 4.77
C THR A 98 4.55 9.86 5.05
N PRO A 99 4.39 8.65 4.47
CA PRO A 99 5.40 7.60 4.53
C PRO A 99 6.57 7.87 3.56
N THR A 100 6.59 9.03 2.88
CA THR A 100 7.69 9.45 2.01
C THR A 100 9.04 9.34 2.74
N ARG A 101 10.01 8.69 2.08
CA ARG A 101 11.39 8.66 2.56
C ARG A 101 12.01 10.05 2.51
N ALA A 102 12.73 10.48 3.56
CA ALA A 102 13.46 11.74 3.57
C ALA A 102 14.60 11.73 2.55
N LEU A 103 15.44 10.70 2.65
CA LEU A 103 16.59 10.49 1.79
C LEU A 103 16.16 9.90 0.45
N ARG A 104 16.64 10.51 -0.65
CA ARG A 104 16.49 9.96 -1.99
C ARG A 104 17.46 8.78 -2.21
N HIS A 105 17.21 7.98 -3.22
CA HIS A 105 17.94 6.74 -3.48
C HIS A 105 18.24 6.58 -4.99
N PRO A 106 19.39 6.02 -5.38
CA PRO A 106 19.76 5.87 -6.79
C PRO A 106 18.88 4.88 -7.56
N PHE A 107 18.26 3.91 -6.87
CA PHE A 107 17.36 2.93 -7.51
C PHE A 107 15.90 3.31 -7.32
N SER A 108 15.10 3.04 -8.36
CA SER A 108 13.64 3.21 -8.35
C SER A 108 12.93 1.89 -8.08
N LYS A 109 11.64 1.96 -7.76
CA LYS A 109 10.77 0.79 -7.57
C LYS A 109 10.41 0.05 -8.88
N ALA A 110 10.94 0.50 -10.03
CA ALA A 110 10.64 -0.09 -11.32
C ALA A 110 11.36 -1.43 -11.52
N LEU A 111 10.60 -2.49 -11.70
CA LEU A 111 11.11 -3.82 -12.06
C LEU A 111 11.62 -3.82 -13.50
N GLY A 112 12.79 -4.41 -13.73
CA GLY A 112 13.35 -4.60 -15.08
C GLY A 112 13.85 -3.32 -15.75
N ALA A 113 14.16 -2.28 -14.97
CA ALA A 113 14.78 -1.08 -15.52
C ALA A 113 16.15 -1.39 -16.13
N ASP A 114 16.38 -0.92 -17.36
CA ASP A 114 17.65 -1.09 -18.07
C ASP A 114 18.82 -0.48 -17.29
N PRO A 115 19.86 -1.26 -16.92
CA PRO A 115 21.02 -0.75 -16.20
C PRO A 115 21.72 0.41 -16.91
N GLY A 116 21.77 0.40 -18.24
CA GLY A 116 22.35 1.50 -19.03
C GLY A 116 21.57 2.80 -18.84
N SER A 117 20.24 2.73 -18.88
CA SER A 117 19.34 3.85 -18.59
C SER A 117 19.51 4.39 -17.17
N ILE A 118 19.65 3.49 -16.19
CA ILE A 118 19.92 3.87 -14.80
C ILE A 118 21.25 4.62 -14.70
N TYR A 119 22.33 4.08 -15.27
CA TYR A 119 23.64 4.73 -15.23
C TYR A 119 23.64 6.08 -15.97
N ARG A 120 22.95 6.18 -17.11
CA ARG A 120 22.80 7.47 -17.82
C ARG A 120 22.10 8.53 -16.94
N LYS A 121 21.10 8.14 -16.14
CA LYS A 121 20.47 9.05 -15.17
C LYS A 121 21.45 9.47 -14.07
N TRP A 122 22.21 8.53 -13.51
CA TRP A 122 23.21 8.84 -12.47
C TRP A 122 24.36 9.72 -12.96
N SER A 123 24.73 9.59 -14.24
CA SER A 123 25.82 10.34 -14.85
C SER A 123 25.38 11.66 -15.49
N GLY A 124 24.13 12.09 -15.28
CA GLY A 124 23.59 13.32 -15.87
C GLY A 124 23.47 13.30 -17.41
N ARG A 125 23.56 12.11 -18.02
CA ARG A 125 23.50 11.91 -19.49
C ARG A 125 22.08 11.65 -20.00
N ALA A 126 21.08 11.70 -19.13
CA ALA A 126 19.68 11.55 -19.47
C ALA A 126 18.82 12.48 -18.62
N ASP A 127 17.71 12.94 -19.20
CA ASP A 127 16.74 13.78 -18.49
C ASP A 127 16.15 13.05 -17.27
N GLY A 128 15.95 13.82 -16.20
CA GLY A 128 15.36 13.35 -14.95
C GLY A 128 16.24 13.63 -13.74
N ARG A 129 15.84 13.09 -12.59
CA ARG A 129 16.61 13.19 -11.35
C ARG A 129 17.52 11.98 -11.21
N GLU A 130 18.78 12.24 -10.86
CA GLU A 130 19.77 11.21 -10.52
C GLU A 130 19.29 10.30 -9.39
N LEU A 131 18.60 10.89 -8.40
CA LEU A 131 18.06 10.20 -7.25
C LEU A 131 16.53 10.21 -7.26
N THR A 132 15.96 9.05 -6.94
CA THR A 132 14.52 8.81 -6.87
C THR A 132 14.01 9.02 -5.45
N LYS A 133 12.80 9.56 -5.33
CA LYS A 133 12.06 9.66 -4.07
C LYS A 133 11.22 8.40 -3.89
N SER A 134 11.32 7.76 -2.73
CA SER A 134 10.46 6.62 -2.36
C SER A 134 9.21 7.14 -1.64
N CYS A 135 8.03 6.77 -2.14
CA CYS A 135 6.74 7.19 -1.62
C CYS A 135 5.78 6.00 -1.65
N PRO A 136 5.75 5.20 -0.57
CA PRO A 136 4.69 4.20 -0.38
C PRO A 136 3.32 4.88 -0.32
N ASP A 137 2.25 4.13 -0.61
CA ASP A 137 0.90 4.68 -0.56
C ASP A 137 0.51 5.05 0.88
N PHE A 138 0.78 4.15 1.82
CA PHE A 138 0.59 4.37 3.25
C PHE A 138 1.46 3.46 4.11
N ALA A 139 1.53 3.75 5.40
CA ALA A 139 2.29 2.96 6.37
C ALA A 139 1.69 3.02 7.77
N TRP A 140 1.93 1.98 8.55
CA TRP A 140 1.73 1.93 9.99
C TRP A 140 3.07 1.88 10.71
N ARG A 141 3.16 2.58 11.84
CA ARG A 141 4.37 2.69 12.64
C ARG A 141 4.03 3.00 14.09
N HIS A 142 5.06 3.08 14.93
CA HIS A 142 4.93 3.59 16.30
C HIS A 142 4.06 4.87 16.36
N PRO A 143 3.08 4.95 17.27
CA PRO A 143 2.85 4.10 18.44
C PRO A 143 2.26 2.69 18.21
N PHE A 144 1.78 2.37 17.01
CA PHE A 144 1.34 1.01 16.68
C PHE A 144 2.53 0.01 16.73
N PRO A 145 2.37 -1.18 17.35
CA PRO A 145 3.47 -2.12 17.59
C PRO A 145 4.11 -2.70 16.32
N HIS A 146 3.37 -2.80 15.22
CA HIS A 146 3.90 -3.39 13.99
C HIS A 146 4.21 -2.31 12.95
N ARG A 147 5.47 -2.23 12.50
CA ARG A 147 5.90 -1.24 11.51
C ARG A 147 5.76 -1.82 10.11
N ILE A 148 4.70 -1.42 9.40
CA ILE A 148 4.28 -2.03 8.13
C ILE A 148 4.19 -0.96 7.04
N VAL A 149 4.84 -1.19 5.90
CA VAL A 149 4.69 -0.37 4.70
C VAL A 149 3.74 -1.01 3.71
N PHE A 150 2.86 -0.23 3.09
CA PHE A 150 1.85 -0.72 2.16
C PHE A 150 2.09 -0.20 0.75
N GLU A 151 2.00 -1.10 -0.22
CA GLU A 151 1.76 -0.74 -1.63
C GLU A 151 0.34 -1.17 -1.98
N ALA A 152 -0.47 -0.20 -2.39
CA ALA A 152 -1.88 -0.38 -2.64
C ALA A 152 -2.15 -0.64 -4.12
N LYS A 153 -3.18 -1.44 -4.40
CA LYS A 153 -3.64 -1.69 -5.76
C LYS A 153 -5.14 -1.73 -5.88
N TYR A 154 -5.67 -0.98 -6.84
CA TYR A 154 -7.05 -1.16 -7.31
C TYR A 154 -7.05 -1.81 -8.69
N PHE A 155 -7.54 -3.04 -8.79
CA PHE A 155 -7.54 -3.82 -10.02
C PHE A 155 -8.98 -3.99 -10.54
N GLU A 156 -9.33 -3.24 -11.59
CA GLU A 156 -10.69 -3.24 -12.16
C GLU A 156 -10.76 -3.92 -13.54
N ARG A 157 -9.69 -3.81 -14.34
CA ARG A 157 -9.67 -4.16 -15.76
C ARG A 157 -8.41 -4.94 -16.11
N GLY A 158 -8.56 -5.83 -17.09
CA GLY A 158 -7.49 -6.71 -17.58
C GLY A 158 -7.91 -8.17 -17.54
N GLY A 159 -7.12 -9.03 -18.17
CA GLY A 159 -7.24 -10.49 -18.04
C GLY A 159 -6.30 -11.04 -16.98
N LEU A 160 -6.28 -12.37 -16.85
CA LEU A 160 -5.41 -13.08 -15.90
C LEU A 160 -3.94 -12.69 -16.04
N SER A 161 -3.40 -12.62 -17.27
CA SER A 161 -2.00 -12.21 -17.50
C SER A 161 -1.68 -10.79 -17.01
N THR A 162 -2.63 -9.86 -17.13
CA THR A 162 -2.47 -8.50 -16.58
C THR A 162 -2.49 -8.53 -15.06
N ALA A 163 -3.31 -9.38 -14.46
CA ALA A 163 -3.41 -9.55 -13.02
C ALA A 163 -2.14 -10.20 -12.43
N GLU A 164 -1.60 -11.24 -13.06
CA GLU A 164 -0.32 -11.86 -12.70
C GLU A 164 0.82 -10.85 -12.73
N ARG A 165 0.92 -10.06 -13.81
CA ARG A 165 1.92 -8.98 -13.91
C ARG A 165 1.72 -7.94 -12.81
N SER A 166 0.47 -7.54 -12.56
CA SER A 166 0.16 -6.57 -11.49
C SER A 166 0.60 -7.12 -10.13
N LEU A 167 0.29 -8.37 -9.82
CA LEU A 167 0.66 -9.04 -8.57
C LEU A 167 2.18 -8.98 -8.35
N VAL A 168 2.96 -9.37 -9.36
CA VAL A 168 4.43 -9.34 -9.30
C VAL A 168 4.95 -7.91 -9.11
N VAL A 169 4.47 -6.94 -9.90
CA VAL A 169 4.93 -5.55 -9.80
C VAL A 169 4.70 -4.97 -8.40
N ASN A 170 3.51 -5.16 -7.82
CA ASN A 170 3.19 -4.61 -6.50
C ASN A 170 3.98 -5.31 -5.39
N ALA A 171 4.18 -6.63 -5.50
CA ALA A 171 5.06 -7.35 -4.58
C ALA A 171 6.50 -6.82 -4.60
N TYR A 172 7.06 -6.60 -5.79
CA TYR A 172 8.40 -6.00 -5.92
C TYR A 172 8.47 -4.58 -5.35
N GLN A 173 7.45 -3.77 -5.55
CA GLN A 173 7.38 -2.41 -5.00
C GLN A 173 7.31 -2.43 -3.47
N ALA A 174 6.47 -3.28 -2.89
CA ALA A 174 6.38 -3.48 -1.44
C ALA A 174 7.72 -3.95 -0.85
N CYS A 175 8.35 -4.95 -1.47
CA CYS A 175 9.69 -5.41 -1.10
C CYS A 175 10.76 -4.32 -1.23
N PHE A 176 10.71 -3.53 -2.31
CA PHE A 176 11.64 -2.41 -2.51
C PHE A 176 11.57 -1.44 -1.33
N TYR A 177 10.38 -1.02 -0.90
CA TYR A 177 10.27 -0.10 0.23
C TYR A 177 10.77 -0.71 1.54
N ARG A 178 10.37 -1.94 1.86
CA ARG A 178 10.86 -2.63 3.06
C ARG A 178 12.39 -2.77 3.06
N GLY A 179 12.97 -3.06 1.90
CA GLY A 179 14.40 -3.29 1.73
C GLY A 179 15.26 -2.03 1.73
N LEU A 180 14.67 -0.83 1.69
CA LEU A 180 15.47 0.41 1.77
C LEU A 180 16.11 0.55 3.16
N PRO A 181 17.39 0.99 3.22
CA PRO A 181 18.09 1.13 4.49
C PRO A 181 17.35 2.04 5.45
N ALA A 182 17.33 1.61 6.72
CA ALA A 182 16.76 2.39 7.79
C ALA A 182 17.48 3.73 7.93
N HIS A 183 16.74 4.77 8.30
CA HIS A 183 17.33 6.04 8.66
C HIS A 183 16.51 6.72 9.75
N ALA A 184 17.20 7.45 10.62
CA ALA A 184 16.58 8.27 11.65
C ALA A 184 15.62 9.30 11.05
N SER A 185 14.72 9.83 11.87
CA SER A 185 13.88 10.95 11.45
C SER A 185 14.79 12.13 11.06
N VAL A 186 14.49 12.72 9.91
CA VAL A 186 15.15 13.93 9.43
C VAL A 186 14.07 15.00 9.31
N SER A 187 14.16 16.04 10.14
CA SER A 187 13.12 17.07 10.27
C SER A 187 11.77 16.45 10.69
N GLU A 188 10.65 16.96 10.19
CA GLU A 188 9.28 16.49 10.46
C GLU A 188 8.95 15.15 9.78
N ARG A 189 9.92 14.48 9.14
CA ARG A 189 9.66 13.21 8.45
C ARG A 189 9.84 12.01 9.36
N PRO A 190 8.94 11.02 9.26
CA PRO A 190 9.01 9.81 10.06
C PRO A 190 10.29 9.01 9.78
N VAL A 191 10.75 8.26 10.80
CA VAL A 191 11.82 7.25 10.68
C VAL A 191 11.45 6.23 9.59
N TRP A 192 12.43 5.70 8.87
CA TRP A 192 12.19 4.55 7.98
C TRP A 192 12.74 3.29 8.63
N ASP A 193 11.87 2.44 9.13
CA ASP A 193 12.24 1.29 9.97
C ASP A 193 11.19 0.17 9.90
N TYR A 194 10.63 -0.06 8.70
CA TYR A 194 9.58 -1.05 8.50
C TYR A 194 10.09 -2.49 8.63
N ASP A 195 9.46 -3.28 9.50
CA ASP A 195 9.76 -4.70 9.69
C ASP A 195 9.09 -5.58 8.62
N TYR A 196 7.89 -5.15 8.22
CA TYR A 196 7.00 -5.87 7.32
C TYR A 196 6.57 -4.99 6.15
N ALA A 197 6.16 -5.63 5.07
CA ALA A 197 5.45 -4.98 3.98
C ALA A 197 4.14 -5.70 3.70
N CYS A 198 3.21 -4.99 3.07
CA CYS A 198 1.94 -5.54 2.66
C CYS A 198 1.58 -5.06 1.25
N VAL A 199 1.24 -5.99 0.36
CA VAL A 199 0.48 -5.64 -0.85
C VAL A 199 -0.97 -5.55 -0.44
N PHE A 200 -1.54 -4.34 -0.53
CA PHE A 200 -2.92 -4.05 -0.20
C PHE A 200 -3.75 -3.88 -1.48
N ALA A 201 -4.31 -4.97 -1.97
CA ALA A 201 -5.02 -4.98 -3.24
C ALA A 201 -6.52 -5.20 -3.09
N TYR A 202 -7.31 -4.52 -3.92
CA TYR A 202 -8.73 -4.80 -4.09
C TYR A 202 -8.99 -5.21 -5.55
N ASP A 203 -9.53 -6.40 -5.72
CA ASP A 203 -9.92 -6.96 -7.01
C ASP A 203 -11.38 -6.62 -7.32
N ALA A 204 -11.52 -5.45 -7.92
CA ALA A 204 -12.77 -4.92 -8.40
C ALA A 204 -13.21 -5.51 -9.75
N GLY A 205 -12.43 -6.41 -10.36
CA GLY A 205 -12.79 -7.07 -11.61
C GLY A 205 -13.97 -8.01 -11.41
N ASP A 206 -14.84 -8.16 -12.42
CA ASP A 206 -15.96 -9.12 -12.34
C ASP A 206 -15.49 -10.55 -12.12
N ARG A 207 -14.44 -10.93 -12.85
CA ARG A 207 -13.92 -12.30 -12.84
C ARG A 207 -12.99 -12.62 -11.67
N GLY A 208 -12.55 -11.61 -10.90
CA GLY A 208 -11.62 -11.83 -9.80
C GLY A 208 -10.23 -12.30 -10.24
N TYR A 209 -9.72 -11.74 -11.34
CA TYR A 209 -8.47 -12.23 -11.93
C TYR A 209 -7.25 -12.02 -11.04
N LEU A 210 -7.23 -11.01 -10.18
CA LEU A 210 -6.12 -10.77 -9.26
C LEU A 210 -6.14 -11.75 -8.08
N VAL A 211 -7.33 -12.01 -7.51
CA VAL A 211 -7.49 -13.09 -6.52
C VAL A 211 -7.14 -14.44 -7.17
N GLN A 212 -7.63 -14.71 -8.37
CA GLN A 212 -7.31 -15.93 -9.10
C GLN A 212 -5.79 -16.08 -9.30
N ALA A 213 -5.10 -15.03 -9.77
CA ALA A 213 -3.66 -15.06 -9.99
C ALA A 213 -2.85 -15.38 -8.73
N TRP A 214 -3.33 -14.92 -7.56
CA TRP A 214 -2.70 -15.26 -6.28
C TRP A 214 -3.03 -16.68 -5.84
N GLU A 215 -4.30 -17.09 -5.94
CA GLU A 215 -4.73 -18.39 -5.43
C GLU A 215 -4.18 -19.56 -6.23
N THR A 216 -3.88 -19.38 -7.51
CA THR A 216 -3.26 -20.39 -8.37
C THR A 216 -1.76 -20.57 -8.11
N LEU A 217 -1.11 -19.72 -7.31
CA LEU A 217 0.30 -19.92 -6.98
C LEU A 217 0.50 -21.18 -6.13
N PRO A 218 1.64 -21.90 -6.30
CA PRO A 218 1.99 -23.00 -5.42
C PRO A 218 2.04 -22.57 -3.94
N PRO A 219 1.60 -23.42 -2.99
CA PRO A 219 1.63 -23.10 -1.56
C PRO A 219 3.03 -22.71 -1.04
N GLU A 220 4.09 -23.35 -1.56
CA GLU A 220 5.48 -23.02 -1.22
C GLU A 220 5.84 -21.57 -1.59
N VAL A 221 5.35 -21.07 -2.72
CA VAL A 221 5.56 -19.69 -3.16
C VAL A 221 4.81 -18.75 -2.23
N LYS A 222 3.52 -19.02 -1.93
CA LYS A 222 2.71 -18.21 -0.99
C LYS A 222 3.38 -18.14 0.38
N ASN A 223 3.88 -19.27 0.89
CA ASN A 223 4.59 -19.34 2.17
C ASN A 223 5.90 -18.53 2.14
N GLY A 224 6.60 -18.49 1.01
CA GLY A 224 7.82 -17.71 0.80
C GLY A 224 7.63 -16.20 1.00
N PHE A 225 6.47 -15.65 0.63
CA PHE A 225 6.16 -14.23 0.82
C PHE A 225 6.24 -13.81 2.30
N TRP A 226 5.51 -14.51 3.16
CA TRP A 226 5.53 -14.16 4.58
C TRP A 226 6.80 -14.66 5.27
N ASN A 227 7.14 -15.94 5.10
CA ASN A 227 8.21 -16.56 5.87
C ASN A 227 9.59 -16.07 5.44
N GLY A 228 9.81 -15.88 4.14
CA GLY A 228 11.10 -15.45 3.58
C GLY A 228 11.22 -13.94 3.35
N ALA A 229 10.15 -13.26 2.93
CA ALA A 229 10.23 -11.85 2.52
C ALA A 229 9.61 -10.85 3.51
N ASN A 230 8.99 -11.30 4.61
CA ASN A 230 8.19 -10.47 5.52
C ASN A 230 7.13 -9.64 4.77
N LEU A 231 6.56 -10.23 3.71
CA LEU A 231 5.58 -9.61 2.83
C LEU A 231 4.24 -10.33 3.00
N TYR A 232 3.22 -9.60 3.42
CA TYR A 232 1.85 -10.09 3.47
C TYR A 232 1.10 -9.72 2.19
N MET A 233 0.31 -10.64 1.66
CA MET A 233 -0.46 -10.44 0.43
C MET A 233 -1.95 -10.33 0.79
N MET A 234 -2.43 -9.10 0.94
CA MET A 234 -3.83 -8.80 1.25
C MET A 234 -4.58 -8.48 -0.04
N ILE A 235 -5.26 -9.47 -0.62
CA ILE A 235 -6.09 -9.29 -1.82
C ILE A 235 -7.54 -9.46 -1.43
N LEU A 236 -8.32 -8.41 -1.64
CA LEU A 236 -9.69 -8.24 -1.15
C LEU A 236 -10.70 -8.22 -2.30
N ARG A 237 -11.94 -8.59 -2.03
CA ARG A 237 -13.08 -8.39 -2.96
C ARG A 237 -14.30 -7.74 -2.33
N GLY A 238 -14.35 -7.65 -1.01
CA GLY A 238 -15.48 -7.15 -0.25
C GLY A 238 -16.71 -8.07 -0.32
N HIS A 239 -17.42 -8.15 0.80
CA HIS A 239 -18.62 -8.96 0.97
C HIS A 239 -19.87 -8.10 1.26
N ALA A 240 -19.68 -6.85 1.69
CA ALA A 240 -20.74 -5.91 2.08
C ALA A 240 -21.63 -5.47 0.91
#